data_AF-A0A7X9CQA4-F1
#
_entry.id   AF-A0A7X9CQA4-F1
#
_cell.length_a   1.000
_cell.length_b   1.000
_cell.length_c   1.000
_cell.angle_alpha   90.00
_cell.angle_beta   90.00
_cell.angle_gamma   90.00
#
_symmetry.space_group_name_H-M   'P 1'
#
loop_
_entity.id
_entity.type
_entity.pdbx_description
1 polymer ?
#
loop_
_entity_poly.entity_id
_entity_poly.type
_entity_poly.pdbx_seq_one_letter_code
_entity_poly.pdbx_strand_id
1 'polypeptide(L)'
;MYTLRKEDLNVKTMTKIAILGVISFVFMLLDFPLWFTPTFLKFDISDLPSLIGAFALGPMAGVLVQLIKNLLKLLLAGTNTAAVGELANFVVGSVFAYTAGFIYYREKTFKNAIIGLIVGVLTMTVVISFANYYIMIPFYSKAYGLPLEKIIAMSTAVNKYIVDLKSLIIFGVVPFNLLKGLVTSILTVLLYKRISPILKN
;
A
#
# COMPACT_ATOMS: atom_id res chain seq x y z
N MET A 1 0.37 -14.09 -13.74
CA MET A 1 0.70 -14.79 -12.48
C MET A 1 -0.38 -14.56 -11.41
N TYR A 2 -1.39 -15.44 -11.34
CA TYR A 2 -2.42 -15.39 -10.29
C TYR A 2 -1.94 -15.97 -8.95
N THR A 3 -1.02 -16.94 -9.03
CA THR A 3 -0.42 -17.65 -7.90
C THR A 3 1.10 -17.73 -8.10
N LEU A 4 1.86 -18.09 -7.06
CA LEU A 4 3.31 -18.26 -7.13
C LEU A 4 3.66 -19.64 -7.69
N ARG A 5 3.67 -19.79 -9.01
CA ARG A 5 4.13 -21.02 -9.67
C ARG A 5 5.57 -20.85 -10.14
N LYS A 6 6.36 -21.92 -10.02
CA LYS A 6 7.77 -21.94 -10.45
C LYS A 6 7.93 -21.54 -11.92
N GLU A 7 7.01 -21.96 -12.78
CA GLU A 7 6.99 -21.63 -14.21
C GLU A 7 6.82 -20.13 -14.50
N ASP A 8 6.09 -19.41 -13.63
CA ASP A 8 5.85 -17.97 -13.77
C ASP A 8 7.07 -17.15 -13.30
N LEU A 9 7.92 -17.72 -12.43
CA LEU A 9 9.11 -17.09 -11.82
C LEU A 9 10.40 -17.37 -12.60
N ASN A 10 10.41 -17.04 -13.88
CA ASN A 10 11.65 -17.05 -14.66
C ASN A 10 12.54 -15.82 -14.34
N VAL A 11 13.80 -15.87 -14.76
CA VAL A 11 14.80 -14.81 -14.52
C VAL A 11 14.29 -13.44 -14.95
N LYS A 12 13.67 -13.33 -16.14
CA LYS A 12 13.13 -12.05 -16.64
C LYS A 12 12.04 -11.49 -15.73
N THR A 13 11.10 -12.32 -15.29
CA THR A 13 10.03 -11.92 -14.36
C THR A 13 10.61 -11.46 -13.02
N MET A 14 11.55 -12.23 -12.47
CA MET A 14 12.20 -11.90 -11.20
C MET A 14 12.96 -10.57 -11.28
N THR A 15 13.72 -10.34 -12.35
CA THR A 15 14.44 -9.08 -12.58
C THR A 15 13.47 -7.89 -12.65
N LYS A 16 12.35 -8.02 -13.37
CA LYS A 16 11.33 -6.96 -13.46
C LYS A 16 10.70 -6.66 -12.10
N ILE A 17 10.35 -7.69 -11.33
CA ILE A 17 9.81 -7.53 -9.97
C ILE A 17 10.83 -6.84 -9.05
N ALA A 18 12.11 -7.22 -9.13
CA ALA A 18 13.18 -6.60 -8.35
C ALA A 18 13.35 -5.11 -8.69
N ILE A 19 13.42 -4.76 -9.98
CA ILE A 19 13.54 -3.36 -10.43
C ILE A 19 12.35 -2.54 -9.95
N LEU A 20 11.12 -3.03 -10.12
CA LEU A 20 9.91 -2.36 -9.64
C LEU A 20 9.92 -2.21 -8.12
N GLY A 21 10.38 -3.23 -7.39
CA GLY A 21 10.56 -3.19 -5.93
C GLY A 21 11.52 -2.08 -5.48
N VAL A 22 12.65 -1.92 -6.16
CA VAL A 22 13.63 -0.86 -5.88
C VAL A 22 13.05 0.53 -6.19
N ILE A 23 12.36 0.70 -7.33
CA ILE A 23 11.71 1.97 -7.66
C ILE A 23 10.65 2.32 -6.61
N SER A 24 9.83 1.34 -6.22
CA SER A 24 8.86 1.47 -5.14
C SER A 24 9.53 1.88 -3.83
N PHE A 25 10.66 1.28 -3.48
CA PHE A 25 11.41 1.65 -2.28
C PHE A 25 11.89 3.10 -2.32
N VAL A 26 12.46 3.56 -3.45
CA VAL A 26 12.89 4.95 -3.62
C VAL A 26 11.71 5.91 -3.43
N PHE A 27 10.54 5.62 -4.00
CA PHE A 27 9.34 6.42 -3.78
C PHE A 27 8.86 6.42 -2.33
N MET A 28 9.06 5.32 -1.60
CA MET A 28 8.73 5.23 -0.17
C MET A 28 9.70 6.04 0.71
N LEU A 29 10.88 6.42 0.21
CA LEU A 29 11.78 7.33 0.94
C LEU A 29 11.30 8.78 0.89
N LEU A 30 10.46 9.13 -0.09
CA LEU A 30 9.87 10.47 -0.27
C LEU A 30 8.54 10.60 0.49
N ASP A 31 8.41 9.91 1.62
CA ASP A 31 7.20 9.89 2.43
C ASP A 31 7.00 11.21 3.21
N PHE A 32 5.76 11.65 3.38
CA PHE A 32 5.43 12.85 4.17
C PHE A 32 4.10 12.71 4.91
N PRO A 33 3.94 13.31 6.10
CA PRO A 33 2.67 13.34 6.80
C PRO A 33 1.68 14.29 6.11
N LEU A 34 0.38 13.98 6.16
CA LEU A 34 -0.66 14.88 5.68
C LEU A 34 -1.17 15.79 6.80
N TRP A 35 -1.75 16.94 6.45
CA TRP A 35 -2.22 17.94 7.42
C TRP A 35 -3.33 17.44 8.37
N PHE A 36 -3.97 16.30 8.08
CA PHE A 36 -5.10 15.74 8.84
C PHE A 36 -4.76 14.40 9.51
N THR A 37 -3.53 13.91 9.35
CA THR A 37 -3.10 12.61 9.85
C THR A 37 -1.97 12.73 10.86
N PRO A 38 -1.92 11.86 11.88
CA PRO A 38 -0.80 11.84 12.81
C PRO A 38 0.50 11.44 12.09
N THR A 39 1.64 11.75 12.69
CA THR A 39 2.99 11.62 12.08
C THR A 39 3.39 10.19 11.70
N PHE A 40 2.74 9.18 12.28
CA PHE A 40 2.97 7.77 11.94
C PHE A 40 2.20 7.31 10.68
N LEU A 41 1.18 8.05 10.22
CA LEU A 41 0.51 7.84 8.94
C LEU A 41 1.15 8.76 7.89
N LYS A 42 2.04 8.18 7.07
CA LYS A 42 2.73 8.92 6.02
C LYS A 42 2.24 8.55 4.63
N PHE A 43 2.00 9.57 3.82
CA PHE A 43 1.65 9.44 2.43
C PHE A 43 2.89 9.28 1.55
N ASP A 44 2.78 8.43 0.54
CA ASP A 44 3.78 8.18 -0.49
C ASP A 44 3.08 7.63 -1.74
N ILE A 45 3.77 7.63 -2.88
CA ILE A 45 3.28 7.06 -4.16
C ILE A 45 3.91 5.69 -4.47
N SER A 46 4.48 5.02 -3.47
CA SER A 46 5.30 3.81 -3.65
C SER A 46 4.51 2.57 -4.09
N ASP A 47 3.18 2.62 -4.04
CA ASP A 47 2.31 1.54 -4.49
C ASP A 47 2.11 1.52 -6.01
N LEU A 48 2.49 2.61 -6.69
CA LEU A 48 2.37 2.76 -8.13
C LEU A 48 3.17 1.69 -8.93
N PRO A 49 4.47 1.45 -8.67
CA PRO A 49 5.20 0.39 -9.38
C PRO A 49 4.64 -1.01 -9.09
N SER A 50 4.09 -1.23 -7.89
CA SER A 50 3.41 -2.48 -7.55
C SER A 50 2.15 -2.70 -8.38
N LEU A 51 1.30 -1.68 -8.57
CA LEU A 51 0.13 -1.77 -9.44
C LEU A 51 0.50 -1.98 -10.90
N ILE A 52 1.54 -1.29 -11.39
CA ILE A 52 2.08 -1.49 -12.73
C ILE A 52 2.54 -2.95 -12.90
N GLY A 53 3.27 -3.49 -11.92
CA GLY A 53 3.69 -4.89 -11.88
C GLY A 53 2.49 -5.85 -11.89
N ALA A 54 1.45 -5.55 -11.11
CA ALA A 54 0.22 -6.33 -11.05
C ALA A 54 -0.50 -6.38 -12.39
N PHE A 55 -0.58 -5.25 -13.10
CA PHE A 55 -1.26 -5.15 -14.39
C PHE A 55 -0.46 -5.82 -15.53
N ALA A 56 0.87 -5.71 -15.48
CA ALA A 56 1.76 -6.28 -16.48
C ALA A 56 1.94 -7.80 -16.31
N LEU A 57 2.37 -8.23 -15.12
CA LEU A 57 2.88 -9.58 -14.84
C LEU A 57 1.86 -10.44 -14.05
N GLY A 58 0.92 -9.79 -13.36
CA GLY A 58 -0.20 -10.42 -12.66
C GLY A 58 -0.23 -10.11 -11.16
N PRO A 59 -1.36 -10.42 -10.49
CA PRO A 59 -1.63 -9.99 -9.11
C PRO A 59 -0.49 -10.24 -8.13
N MET A 60 0.08 -11.44 -8.15
CA MET A 60 1.17 -11.81 -7.23
C MET A 60 2.46 -11.06 -7.50
N ALA A 61 2.70 -10.60 -8.73
CA ALA A 61 3.87 -9.78 -9.01
C ALA A 61 3.77 -8.44 -8.25
N GLY A 62 2.58 -7.85 -8.17
CA GLY A 62 2.34 -6.66 -7.36
C GLY A 62 2.62 -6.89 -5.88
N VAL A 63 2.17 -8.02 -5.33
CA VAL A 63 2.44 -8.41 -3.94
C VAL A 63 3.95 -8.59 -3.68
N LEU A 64 4.67 -9.23 -4.60
CA LEU A 64 6.12 -9.39 -4.48
C LEU A 64 6.87 -8.05 -4.55
N VAL A 65 6.42 -7.11 -5.39
CA VAL A 65 6.96 -5.74 -5.41
C VAL A 65 6.76 -5.06 -4.05
N GLN A 66 5.58 -5.21 -3.43
CA GLN A 66 5.30 -4.68 -2.09
C GLN A 66 6.19 -5.30 -1.01
N LEU A 67 6.43 -6.61 -1.11
CA LEU A 67 7.31 -7.32 -0.18
C LEU A 67 8.73 -6.78 -0.27
N ILE A 68 9.30 -6.70 -1.49
CA ILE A 68 10.65 -6.18 -1.71
C ILE A 68 10.76 -4.74 -1.20
N LYS A 69 9.80 -3.87 -1.55
CA LYS A 69 9.75 -2.48 -1.10
C LYS A 69 9.88 -2.36 0.42
N ASN A 70 9.02 -3.06 1.16
CA ASN A 70 8.96 -2.94 2.61
C ASN A 70 10.15 -3.61 3.30
N LEU A 71 10.68 -4.70 2.75
CA LEU A 71 11.92 -5.31 3.24
C LEU A 71 13.11 -4.35 3.05
N LEU A 72 13.23 -3.70 1.89
CA LEU A 72 14.28 -2.72 1.65
C LEU A 72 14.17 -1.52 2.59
N LYS A 73 12.96 -1.00 2.85
CA LYS A 73 12.75 0.05 3.85
C LYS A 73 13.24 -0.38 5.22
N LEU A 74 12.81 -1.55 5.68
CA LEU A 74 13.16 -2.05 7.00
C LEU A 74 14.68 -2.28 7.16
N LEU A 75 15.33 -2.87 6.15
CA LEU A 75 16.75 -3.24 6.22
C LEU A 75 17.70 -2.06 6.00
N LEU A 76 17.34 -1.10 5.15
CA LEU A 76 18.26 -0.02 4.72
C LEU A 76 17.95 1.33 5.36
N ALA A 77 16.67 1.65 5.55
CA ALA A 77 16.25 2.94 6.12
C ALA A 77 15.82 2.83 7.60
N GLY A 78 15.71 1.60 8.12
CA GLY A 78 15.18 1.33 9.45
C GLY A 78 13.68 1.57 9.57
N THR A 79 13.19 1.62 10.79
CA THR A 79 11.76 1.84 11.10
C THR A 79 11.62 2.83 12.26
N ASN A 80 10.68 3.75 12.11
CA ASN A 80 10.25 4.66 13.17
C ASN A 80 8.96 4.19 13.86
N THR A 81 8.52 2.97 13.54
CA THR A 81 7.26 2.39 14.01
C THR A 81 7.40 0.95 14.48
N ALA A 82 8.63 0.49 14.77
CA ALA A 82 8.92 -0.87 15.24
C ALA A 82 8.38 -1.93 14.27
N ALA A 83 8.57 -1.69 12.96
CA ALA A 83 8.11 -2.49 11.84
C ALA A 83 6.59 -2.54 11.62
N VAL A 84 5.79 -1.90 12.49
CA VAL A 84 4.32 -1.93 12.40
C VAL A 84 3.81 -1.14 11.20
N GLY A 85 4.39 0.03 10.95
CA GLY A 85 4.05 0.87 9.81
C GLY A 85 4.43 0.22 8.49
N GLU A 86 5.60 -0.43 8.42
CA GLU A 86 6.04 -1.19 7.26
C GLU A 86 5.15 -2.41 7.00
N LEU A 87 4.73 -3.12 8.05
CA LEU A 87 3.78 -4.22 7.94
C LEU A 87 2.39 -3.73 7.48
N ALA A 88 1.89 -2.64 8.04
CA ALA A 88 0.64 -2.02 7.61
C ALA A 88 0.71 -1.58 6.14
N ASN A 89 1.82 -0.96 5.73
CA ASN A 89 2.06 -0.55 4.35
C ASN A 89 2.09 -1.76 3.40
N PHE A 90 2.76 -2.84 3.79
CA PHE A 90 2.78 -4.10 3.03
C PHE A 90 1.36 -4.68 2.88
N VAL A 91 0.56 -4.73 3.94
CA VAL A 91 -0.81 -5.25 3.90
C VAL A 91 -1.68 -4.40 2.97
N VAL A 92 -1.70 -3.07 3.14
CA VAL A 92 -2.47 -2.14 2.30
C VAL A 92 -2.09 -2.30 0.83
N GLY A 93 -0.80 -2.17 0.53
CA GLY A 93 -0.30 -2.19 -0.83
C GLY A 93 -0.51 -3.55 -1.50
N SER A 94 -0.38 -4.65 -0.75
CA SER A 94 -0.59 -6.01 -1.28
C SER A 94 -2.05 -6.29 -1.58
N VAL A 95 -2.97 -5.92 -0.68
CA VAL A 95 -4.41 -6.07 -0.91
C VAL A 95 -4.85 -5.23 -2.11
N PHE A 96 -4.35 -4.00 -2.20
CA PHE A 96 -4.67 -3.11 -3.32
C PHE A 96 -4.17 -3.69 -4.64
N ALA A 97 -2.87 -4.01 -4.72
CA ALA A 97 -2.25 -4.50 -5.95
C ALA A 97 -2.81 -5.85 -6.38
N TYR A 98 -3.06 -6.77 -5.43
CA TYR A 98 -3.65 -8.07 -5.73
C TYR A 98 -5.07 -7.92 -6.25
N THR A 99 -5.94 -7.18 -5.55
CA THR A 99 -7.35 -7.05 -5.91
C THR A 99 -7.53 -6.33 -7.25
N ALA A 100 -6.85 -5.20 -7.43
CA ALA A 100 -6.89 -4.45 -8.68
C ALA A 100 -6.28 -5.26 -9.84
N GLY A 101 -5.13 -5.88 -9.59
CA GLY A 101 -4.46 -6.77 -10.53
C GLY A 101 -5.34 -7.96 -10.92
N PHE A 102 -6.08 -8.55 -9.99
CA PHE A 102 -6.89 -9.75 -10.24
C PHE A 102 -8.02 -9.45 -11.22
N ILE A 103 -8.75 -8.37 -10.98
CA ILE A 103 -9.85 -7.93 -11.84
C ILE A 103 -9.32 -7.55 -13.23
N TYR A 104 -8.24 -6.77 -13.31
CA TYR A 104 -7.69 -6.34 -14.59
C TYR A 104 -7.02 -7.48 -15.38
N TYR A 105 -6.28 -8.36 -14.70
CA TYR A 105 -5.50 -9.41 -15.35
C TYR A 105 -6.37 -10.53 -15.93
N ARG A 106 -7.60 -10.70 -15.43
CA ARG A 106 -8.61 -11.59 -16.00
C ARG A 106 -8.99 -11.17 -17.42
N GLU A 107 -9.24 -9.88 -17.62
CA GLU A 107 -9.57 -9.31 -18.92
C GLU A 107 -9.03 -7.89 -18.99
N LYS A 108 -7.99 -7.70 -19.81
CA LYS A 108 -7.17 -6.47 -19.85
C LYS A 108 -7.83 -5.32 -20.61
N THR A 109 -8.98 -4.87 -20.12
CA THR A 109 -9.71 -3.71 -20.67
C THR A 109 -9.54 -2.47 -19.81
N PHE A 110 -9.76 -1.29 -20.38
CA PHE A 110 -9.75 -0.04 -19.60
C PHE A 110 -10.86 -0.05 -18.53
N LYS A 111 -12.04 -0.59 -18.86
CA LYS A 111 -13.15 -0.75 -17.91
C LYS A 111 -12.72 -1.56 -16.68
N ASN A 112 -12.07 -2.70 -16.89
CA ASN A 112 -11.63 -3.56 -15.78
C ASN A 112 -10.45 -2.96 -15.01
N ALA A 113 -9.62 -2.11 -15.63
CA ALA A 113 -8.62 -1.33 -14.90
C ALA A 113 -9.30 -0.37 -13.91
N ILE A 114 -10.30 0.39 -14.35
CA ILE A 114 -11.03 1.32 -13.47
C ILE A 114 -11.79 0.58 -12.37
N ILE A 115 -12.54 -0.48 -12.72
CA ILE A 115 -13.25 -1.31 -11.72
C ILE A 115 -12.26 -1.92 -10.73
N GLY A 116 -11.14 -2.47 -11.22
CA GLY A 116 -10.12 -3.08 -10.38
C GLY A 116 -9.51 -2.08 -9.39
N LEU A 117 -9.22 -0.86 -9.84
CA LEU A 117 -8.70 0.20 -8.97
C LEU A 117 -9.73 0.62 -7.92
N ILE A 118 -10.98 0.86 -8.30
CA ILE A 118 -12.05 1.23 -7.35
C ILE A 118 -12.25 0.14 -6.29
N VAL A 119 -12.43 -1.12 -6.74
CA VAL A 119 -12.63 -2.25 -5.82
C VAL A 119 -11.39 -2.47 -4.97
N GLY A 120 -10.19 -2.31 -5.52
CA GLY A 120 -8.93 -2.41 -4.80
C GLY A 120 -8.79 -1.37 -3.70
N VAL A 121 -9.15 -0.11 -3.97
CA VAL A 121 -9.14 0.97 -2.97
C VAL A 121 -10.14 0.69 -1.85
N LEU A 122 -11.36 0.30 -2.18
CA LEU A 122 -12.37 -0.03 -1.17
C LEU A 122 -11.92 -1.23 -0.31
N THR A 123 -11.39 -2.27 -0.95
CA THR A 123 -10.94 -3.50 -0.26
C THR A 123 -9.76 -3.20 0.66
N MET A 124 -8.74 -2.48 0.19
CA MET A 124 -7.60 -2.13 1.05
C MET A 124 -8.03 -1.26 2.23
N THR A 125 -8.95 -0.30 2.02
CA THR A 125 -9.45 0.59 3.07
C THR A 125 -10.23 -0.17 4.13
N VAL A 126 -11.06 -1.14 3.73
CA VAL A 126 -11.75 -2.02 4.68
C VAL A 126 -10.74 -2.84 5.47
N VAL A 127 -9.85 -3.58 4.78
CA VAL A 127 -8.88 -4.47 5.44
C VAL A 127 -8.00 -3.72 6.43
N ILE A 128 -7.45 -2.56 6.04
CA ILE A 128 -6.57 -1.80 6.92
C ILE A 128 -7.30 -1.13 8.08
N SER A 129 -8.58 -0.79 7.92
CA SER A 129 -9.39 -0.25 9.02
C SER A 129 -9.58 -1.31 10.11
N PHE A 130 -9.89 -2.55 9.73
CA PHE A 130 -9.94 -3.68 10.65
C PHE A 130 -8.57 -3.98 11.26
N ALA A 131 -7.52 -4.07 10.44
CA ALA A 131 -6.18 -4.36 10.92
C ALA A 131 -5.65 -3.28 11.87
N ASN A 132 -5.89 -2.00 11.61
CA ASN A 132 -5.49 -0.92 12.50
C ASN A 132 -6.24 -0.94 13.83
N TYR A 133 -7.54 -1.23 13.81
CA TYR A 133 -8.35 -1.27 15.03
C TYR A 133 -7.94 -2.42 15.97
N TYR A 134 -7.77 -3.63 15.43
CA TYR A 134 -7.55 -4.83 16.25
C TYR A 134 -6.08 -5.19 16.45
N ILE A 135 -5.19 -4.85 15.51
CA ILE A 135 -3.83 -5.39 15.46
C ILE A 135 -2.80 -4.25 15.50
N MET A 136 -2.74 -3.41 14.47
CA MET A 136 -1.58 -2.53 14.25
C MET A 136 -1.47 -1.43 15.31
N ILE A 137 -2.53 -0.65 15.58
CA ILE A 137 -2.44 0.44 16.57
C ILE A 137 -2.26 -0.10 18.00
N PRO A 138 -3.00 -1.13 18.45
CA PRO A 138 -2.75 -1.74 19.76
C PRO A 138 -1.34 -2.33 19.89
N PHE A 139 -0.82 -2.96 18.84
CA PHE A 139 0.53 -3.51 18.84
C PHE A 139 1.60 -2.40 18.84
N TYR A 140 1.41 -1.33 18.06
CA TYR A 140 2.26 -0.14 18.08
C TYR A 140 2.31 0.49 19.48
N SER A 141 1.16 0.62 20.15
CA SER A 141 1.07 1.11 21.53
C SER A 141 1.91 0.28 22.50
N LYS A 142 1.85 -1.06 22.40
CA LYS A 142 2.64 -1.97 23.23
C LYS A 142 4.13 -1.94 22.89
N ALA A 143 4.48 -1.96 21.62
CA ALA A 143 5.86 -2.02 21.15
C ALA A 143 6.65 -0.74 21.47
N TYR A 144 6.01 0.43 21.40
CA TYR A 144 6.61 1.72 21.74
C TYR A 144 6.45 2.12 23.21
N GLY A 145 5.70 1.35 24.01
CA GLY A 145 5.33 1.76 25.38
C GLY A 145 4.51 3.05 25.42
N LEU A 146 3.85 3.40 24.31
CA LEU A 146 3.07 4.62 24.15
C LEU A 146 1.61 4.30 24.45
N PRO A 147 1.01 4.81 25.54
CA PRO A 147 -0.39 4.55 25.86
C PRO A 147 -1.31 4.95 24.71
N LEU A 148 -2.36 4.18 24.48
CA LEU A 148 -3.32 4.43 23.40
C LEU A 148 -3.93 5.84 23.50
N GLU A 149 -4.14 6.33 24.72
CA GLU A 149 -4.60 7.70 25.01
C GLU A 149 -3.67 8.77 24.43
N LYS A 150 -2.36 8.57 24.48
CA LYS A 150 -1.39 9.50 23.88
C LYS A 150 -1.46 9.47 22.36
N ILE A 151 -1.62 8.29 21.76
CA ILE A 151 -1.79 8.15 20.30
C ILE A 151 -3.07 8.88 19.85
N ILE A 152 -4.16 8.72 20.60
CA ILE A 152 -5.41 9.43 20.35
C ILE A 152 -5.18 10.93 20.49
N ALA A 153 -4.59 11.41 21.59
CA ALA A 153 -4.33 12.83 21.81
C ALA A 153 -3.46 13.47 20.71
N MET A 154 -2.40 12.77 20.26
CA MET A 154 -1.60 13.20 19.12
C MET A 154 -2.42 13.32 17.84
N SER A 155 -3.38 12.43 17.65
CA SER A 155 -4.28 12.43 16.49
C SER A 155 -5.34 13.53 16.60
N THR A 156 -5.90 13.76 17.79
CA THR A 156 -6.84 14.84 18.10
C THR A 156 -6.25 16.22 17.81
N ALA A 157 -4.96 16.41 18.10
CA ALA A 157 -4.24 17.66 17.82
C ALA A 157 -4.21 18.02 16.33
N VAL A 158 -4.27 17.01 15.45
CA VAL A 158 -4.26 17.19 13.99
C VAL A 158 -5.68 17.16 13.40
N ASN A 159 -6.59 16.40 14.03
CA ASN A 159 -7.99 16.30 13.63
C ASN A 159 -8.91 16.22 14.86
N LYS A 160 -9.62 17.32 15.13
CA LYS A 160 -10.52 17.48 16.28
C LYS A 160 -11.66 16.45 16.37
N TYR A 161 -12.00 15.77 15.28
CA TYR A 161 -13.03 14.73 15.27
C TYR A 161 -12.54 13.39 15.84
N ILE A 162 -11.23 13.25 16.07
CA ILE A 162 -10.62 12.06 16.66
C ILE A 162 -10.67 12.21 18.18
N VAL A 163 -11.52 11.43 18.84
CA VAL A 163 -11.74 11.45 20.30
C VAL A 163 -11.45 10.09 20.95
N ASP A 164 -11.41 9.03 20.15
CA ASP A 164 -11.16 7.65 20.56
C ASP A 164 -10.53 6.84 19.40
N LEU A 165 -10.27 5.57 19.62
CA LEU A 165 -9.69 4.70 18.58
C LEU A 165 -10.65 4.54 17.38
N LYS A 166 -11.98 4.49 17.59
CA LYS A 166 -12.94 4.29 16.49
C LYS A 166 -12.96 5.49 15.55
N SER A 167 -13.02 6.68 16.12
CA SER A 167 -12.94 7.95 15.40
C SER A 167 -11.58 8.16 14.74
N LEU A 168 -10.47 7.67 15.32
CA LEU A 168 -9.17 7.63 14.63
C LEU A 168 -9.24 6.77 13.36
N ILE A 169 -9.90 5.62 13.40
CA ILE A 169 -10.09 4.80 12.19
C ILE A 169 -10.95 5.55 11.17
N ILE A 170 -12.10 6.06 11.56
CA ILE A 170 -13.08 6.66 10.65
C ILE A 170 -12.59 8.00 10.06
N PHE A 171 -11.98 8.87 10.87
CA PHE A 171 -11.59 10.22 10.46
C PHE A 171 -10.09 10.37 10.14
N GLY A 172 -9.27 9.37 10.46
CA GLY A 172 -7.85 9.32 10.11
C GLY A 172 -7.56 8.26 9.05
N VAL A 173 -7.68 6.99 9.44
CA VAL A 173 -7.26 5.84 8.63
C VAL A 173 -8.05 5.71 7.32
N VAL A 174 -9.37 5.78 7.39
CA VAL A 174 -10.25 5.64 6.21
C VAL A 174 -9.98 6.73 5.17
N PRO A 175 -10.08 8.04 5.48
CA PRO A 175 -9.84 9.09 4.49
C PRO A 175 -8.41 9.09 3.97
N PHE A 176 -7.42 8.77 4.82
CA PHE A 176 -6.03 8.62 4.40
C PHE A 176 -5.87 7.54 3.32
N ASN A 177 -6.42 6.35 3.54
CA ASN A 177 -6.29 5.25 2.58
C ASN A 177 -7.10 5.50 1.31
N LEU A 178 -8.29 6.12 1.40
CA LEU A 178 -9.05 6.52 0.22
C LEU A 178 -8.27 7.52 -0.64
N LEU A 179 -7.66 8.53 -0.03
CA LEU A 179 -6.84 9.51 -0.74
C LEU A 179 -5.58 8.88 -1.34
N LYS A 180 -4.86 8.06 -0.58
CA LYS A 180 -3.70 7.30 -1.06
C LYS A 180 -4.08 6.43 -2.26
N GLY A 181 -5.18 5.70 -2.14
CA GLY A 181 -5.73 4.85 -3.20
C GLY A 181 -6.11 5.63 -4.44
N LEU A 182 -6.79 6.77 -4.28
CA LEU A 182 -7.23 7.62 -5.38
C LEU A 182 -6.04 8.19 -6.16
N VAL A 183 -5.08 8.81 -5.48
CA VAL A 183 -3.90 9.40 -6.13
C VAL A 183 -3.10 8.32 -6.86
N THR A 184 -2.85 7.20 -6.20
CA THR A 184 -2.11 6.07 -6.82
C THR A 184 -2.88 5.49 -8.01
N SER A 185 -4.22 5.42 -7.94
CA SER A 185 -5.08 4.98 -9.05
C SER A 185 -4.98 5.90 -10.26
N ILE A 186 -5.04 7.22 -10.04
CA ILE A 186 -4.90 8.23 -11.10
C ILE A 186 -3.55 8.07 -11.80
N LEU A 187 -2.46 8.02 -11.02
CA LEU A 187 -1.11 7.83 -11.55
C LEU A 187 -0.98 6.50 -12.32
N THR A 188 -1.60 5.44 -11.81
CA THR A 188 -1.62 4.14 -12.49
C THR A 188 -2.32 4.24 -13.83
N VAL A 189 -3.51 4.85 -13.90
CA VAL A 189 -4.26 5.02 -15.16
C VAL A 189 -3.46 5.81 -16.21
N LEU A 190 -2.73 6.83 -15.79
CA LEU A 190 -1.91 7.66 -16.69
C LEU A 190 -0.70 6.90 -17.27
N LEU A 191 -0.11 5.98 -16.49
CA LEU A 191 1.18 5.38 -16.82
C LEU A 191 1.08 3.93 -17.32
N TYR A 192 0.09 3.15 -16.89
CA TYR A 192 0.09 1.70 -17.10
C TYR A 192 0.07 1.32 -18.58
N LYS A 193 -0.65 2.06 -19.44
CA LYS A 193 -0.70 1.77 -20.89
C LYS A 193 0.66 1.92 -21.58
N ARG A 194 1.54 2.80 -21.07
CA ARG A 194 2.88 3.02 -21.64
C ARG A 194 3.89 2.02 -21.10
N ILE A 195 3.80 1.70 -19.80
CA ILE A 195 4.82 0.91 -19.10
C ILE A 195 4.52 -0.60 -19.15
N SER A 196 3.24 -0.99 -19.04
CA SER A 196 2.86 -2.41 -18.98
C SER A 196 3.27 -3.23 -20.21
N PRO A 197 3.21 -2.73 -21.46
CA PRO A 197 3.67 -3.48 -22.63
C PRO A 197 5.17 -3.76 -22.61
N ILE A 198 5.97 -2.77 -22.17
CA ILE A 198 7.44 -2.89 -22.05
C ILE A 198 7.79 -3.99 -21.03
N LEU A 199 7.03 -4.09 -19.94
CA LEU A 199 7.23 -5.11 -18.92
C LEU A 199 6.71 -6.50 -19.33
N LYS A 200 5.82 -6.60 -20.32
CA LYS A 200 5.30 -7.90 -20.78
C LYS A 200 6.27 -8.61 -21.73
N ASN A 201 6.99 -7.85 -22.56
CA ASN A 201 7.98 -8.33 -23.53
C ASN A 201 9.27 -8.79 -22.86
#